data_AF-K6DFG6-F1
#
_entry.id   AF-K6DFG6-F1
#
_cell.length_a   1.000
_cell.length_b   1.000
_cell.length_c   1.000
_cell.angle_alpha   90.00
_cell.angle_beta   90.00
_cell.angle_gamma   90.00
#
_symmetry.space_group_name_H-M   'P 1'
#
loop_
_entity.id
_entity.type
_entity.pdbx_description
1 polymer ?
#
loop_
_entity_poly.entity_id
_entity_poly.type
_entity_poly.pdbx_seq_one_letter_code
_entity_poly.pdbx_strand_id
1 'polypeptide(L)'
;MLHKQEELKGKIESIKQAIESGDYQHQVPMMKVQFAEMFEEVRNDICFFHVNYFHPDYTTHFKTFISMVRKAKNELLADLQDVSALLSARKKHEKQILSILNRLLDTDLRFKPVQKKIDGWKDGNTRNANKEPKRKLLSAK
;
A
#
# COMPACT_ATOMS: atom_id res chain seq x y z
N MET A 1 6.64 11.46 4.02
CA MET A 1 5.81 10.24 3.98
C MET A 1 5.31 9.91 2.59
N LEU A 2 4.71 10.88 1.87
CA LEU A 2 4.49 10.80 0.41
C LEU A 2 5.76 10.35 -0.35
N HIS A 3 6.94 10.83 0.06
CA HIS A 3 8.21 10.48 -0.57
C HIS A 3 8.52 8.96 -0.59
N LYS A 4 8.38 8.26 0.54
CA LYS A 4 8.67 6.81 0.62
C LYS A 4 7.69 5.97 -0.19
N GLN A 5 6.43 6.38 -0.23
CA GLN A 5 5.42 5.69 -1.03
C GLN A 5 5.68 5.85 -2.53
N GLU A 6 6.08 7.06 -2.95
CA GLU A 6 6.50 7.29 -4.34
C GLU A 6 7.81 6.57 -4.68
N GLU A 7 8.76 6.47 -3.76
CA GLU A 7 9.98 5.66 -3.94
C GLU A 7 9.64 4.17 -4.16
N LEU A 8 8.77 3.60 -3.32
CA LEU A 8 8.31 2.21 -3.47
C LEU A 8 7.60 1.99 -4.82
N LYS A 9 6.75 2.93 -5.24
CA LYS A 9 6.11 2.87 -6.55
C LYS A 9 7.12 2.94 -7.68
N GLY A 10 8.10 3.83 -7.59
CA GLY A 10 9.17 3.95 -8.58
C GLY A 10 9.97 2.64 -8.71
N LYS A 11 10.29 1.98 -7.59
CA LYS A 11 10.92 0.64 -7.60
C LYS A 11 10.02 -0.38 -8.31
N ILE A 12 8.73 -0.44 -7.98
CA ILE A 12 7.76 -1.37 -8.61
C ILE A 12 7.61 -1.11 -10.12
N GLU A 13 7.54 0.15 -10.54
CA GLU A 13 7.45 0.56 -11.95
C GLU A 13 8.70 0.16 -12.72
N SER A 14 9.89 0.40 -12.16
CA SER A 14 11.16 0.00 -12.79
C SER A 14 11.23 -1.51 -13.00
N ILE A 15 10.82 -2.30 -12.01
CA ILE A 15 10.81 -3.77 -12.12
C ILE A 15 9.80 -4.22 -13.16
N LYS A 16 8.59 -3.63 -13.16
CA LYS A 16 7.56 -3.92 -14.15
C LYS A 16 8.08 -3.69 -15.56
N GLN A 17 8.72 -2.55 -15.82
CA GLN A 17 9.31 -2.21 -17.12
C GLN A 17 10.38 -3.22 -17.54
N ALA A 18 11.25 -3.64 -16.62
CA ALA A 18 12.28 -4.64 -16.91
C ALA A 18 11.71 -6.03 -17.23
N ILE A 19 10.56 -6.39 -16.65
CA ILE A 19 9.84 -7.61 -17.02
C ILE A 19 9.20 -7.47 -18.40
N GLU A 20 8.55 -6.35 -18.69
CA GLU A 20 7.88 -6.08 -19.96
C GLU A 20 8.85 -5.94 -21.15
N SER A 21 10.08 -5.46 -20.91
CA SER A 21 11.13 -5.32 -21.94
C SER A 21 11.82 -6.64 -22.30
N GLY A 22 11.57 -7.72 -21.56
CA GLY A 22 12.20 -9.03 -21.79
C GLY A 22 13.62 -9.18 -21.19
N ASP A 23 14.16 -8.15 -20.52
CA ASP A 23 15.45 -8.20 -19.81
C ASP A 23 15.35 -8.82 -18.40
N TYR A 24 14.19 -9.38 -18.08
CA TYR A 24 13.87 -10.01 -16.80
C TYR A 24 14.96 -10.99 -16.32
N GLN A 25 15.51 -11.83 -17.20
CA GLN A 25 16.36 -12.95 -16.80
C GLN A 25 17.70 -12.53 -16.21
N HIS A 26 18.30 -11.46 -16.75
CA HIS A 26 19.58 -10.94 -16.25
C HIS A 26 19.40 -10.14 -14.97
N GLN A 27 18.20 -9.62 -14.73
CA GLN A 27 17.90 -8.75 -13.61
C GLN A 27 17.25 -9.47 -12.42
N VAL A 28 16.84 -10.74 -12.53
CA VAL A 28 16.21 -11.51 -11.43
C VAL A 28 16.95 -11.39 -10.09
N PRO A 29 18.30 -11.55 -10.02
CA PRO A 29 19.01 -11.41 -8.75
C PRO A 29 18.85 -10.02 -8.13
N MET A 30 18.94 -8.97 -8.94
CA MET A 30 18.76 -7.58 -8.50
C MET A 30 17.33 -7.32 -8.04
N MET A 31 16.34 -7.80 -8.80
CA MET A 31 14.91 -7.66 -8.43
C MET A 31 14.62 -8.33 -7.09
N LYS A 32 15.19 -9.51 -6.82
CA LYS A 32 15.03 -10.19 -5.53
C LYS A 32 15.55 -9.35 -4.37
N VAL A 33 16.72 -8.72 -4.53
CA VAL A 33 17.28 -7.81 -3.53
C VAL A 33 16.34 -6.63 -3.32
N GLN A 34 15.87 -5.99 -4.40
CA GLN A 34 14.93 -4.88 -4.31
C GLN A 34 13.63 -5.26 -3.59
N PHE A 35 13.05 -6.45 -3.84
CA PHE A 35 11.86 -6.91 -3.11
C PHE A 35 12.14 -7.20 -1.64
N ALA A 36 13.31 -7.75 -1.29
CA ALA A 36 13.67 -7.97 0.09
C ALA A 36 13.84 -6.64 0.85
N GLU A 37 14.47 -5.64 0.23
CA GLU A 37 14.60 -4.30 0.76
C GLU A 37 13.23 -3.62 0.94
N MET A 38 12.37 -3.65 -0.09
CA MET A 38 11.01 -3.11 -0.02
C MET A 38 10.19 -3.78 1.08
N PHE A 39 10.32 -5.10 1.25
CA PHE A 39 9.64 -5.85 2.31
C PHE A 39 10.07 -5.35 3.69
N GLU A 40 11.37 -5.23 3.94
CA GLU A 40 11.87 -4.75 5.23
C GLU A 40 11.59 -3.26 5.45
N GLU A 41 11.62 -2.44 4.41
CA GLU A 41 11.16 -1.04 4.45
C GLU A 41 9.70 -0.98 4.92
N VAL A 42 8.79 -1.66 4.22
CA VAL A 42 7.35 -1.66 4.57
C VAL A 42 7.12 -2.24 5.97
N ARG A 43 7.81 -3.34 6.32
CA ARG A 43 7.67 -4.01 7.62
C ARG A 43 7.99 -3.06 8.78
N ASN A 44 9.11 -2.35 8.67
CA ASN A 44 9.63 -1.51 9.74
C ASN A 44 9.04 -0.08 9.73
N ASP A 45 8.46 0.36 8.61
CA ASP A 45 7.91 1.70 8.51
C ASP A 45 6.51 1.83 9.14
N ILE A 46 6.21 3.06 9.55
CA ILE A 46 4.91 3.43 10.08
C ILE A 46 4.04 3.90 8.93
N CYS A 47 2.95 3.18 8.65
CA CYS A 47 1.97 3.63 7.68
C CYS A 47 1.08 4.69 8.33
N PHE A 48 1.08 5.88 7.74
CA PHE A 48 0.19 6.96 8.12
C PHE A 48 -0.95 7.17 7.13
N PHE A 49 -2.12 7.50 7.67
CA PHE A 49 -3.32 7.81 6.91
C PHE A 49 -3.93 9.11 7.40
N HIS A 50 -4.48 9.88 6.48
CA HIS A 50 -5.24 11.07 6.83
C HIS A 50 -6.69 10.66 7.10
N VAL A 51 -7.17 10.98 8.29
CA VAL A 51 -8.58 10.81 8.64
C VAL A 51 -9.20 12.18 8.83
N ASN A 52 -10.27 12.41 8.07
CA ASN A 52 -11.18 13.52 8.29
C ASN A 52 -12.22 13.09 9.32
N TYR A 53 -12.41 13.88 10.37
CA TYR A 53 -13.44 13.63 11.38
C TYR A 53 -14.14 14.93 11.77
N PHE A 54 -15.43 14.83 12.06
CA PHE A 54 -16.28 16.00 12.31
C PHE A 54 -16.59 16.21 13.80
N HIS A 55 -16.33 15.20 14.65
CA HIS A 55 -16.57 15.29 16.10
C HIS A 55 -15.28 15.09 16.92
N PRO A 56 -14.99 15.91 17.95
CA PRO A 56 -13.82 15.71 18.81
C PRO A 56 -13.74 14.30 19.43
N ASP A 57 -14.90 13.71 19.75
CA ASP A 57 -15.02 12.35 20.30
C ASP A 57 -15.18 11.26 19.23
N TYR A 58 -14.70 11.48 17.99
CA TYR A 58 -14.72 10.48 16.91
C TYR A 58 -13.70 9.35 17.13
N THR A 59 -13.75 8.77 18.33
CA THR A 59 -12.99 7.63 18.81
C THR A 59 -13.66 6.31 18.43
N THR A 60 -14.99 6.32 18.21
CA THR A 60 -15.83 5.16 17.90
C THR A 60 -15.26 4.32 16.76
N HIS A 61 -14.70 4.98 15.75
CA HIS A 61 -14.19 4.28 14.59
C HIS A 61 -12.66 4.22 14.46
N PHE A 62 -11.93 4.82 15.40
CA PHE A 62 -10.48 4.88 15.38
C PHE A 62 -9.84 3.48 15.40
N LYS A 63 -10.38 2.57 16.21
CA LYS A 63 -9.94 1.17 16.26
C LYS A 63 -10.12 0.47 14.92
N THR A 64 -11.27 0.69 14.28
CA THR A 64 -11.57 0.11 12.97
C THR A 64 -10.66 0.67 11.89
N PHE A 65 -10.40 1.98 11.88
CA PHE A 65 -9.44 2.57 10.97
C PHE A 65 -8.04 1.96 11.12
N ILE A 66 -7.54 1.85 12.35
CA ILE A 66 -6.24 1.20 12.61
C ILE A 66 -6.23 -0.23 12.09
N SER A 67 -7.30 -0.99 12.32
CA SER A 67 -7.43 -2.36 11.82
C SER A 67 -7.36 -2.43 10.29
N MET A 68 -8.03 -1.51 9.59
CA MET A 68 -8.00 -1.44 8.13
C MET A 68 -6.63 -1.06 7.59
N VAL A 69 -5.95 -0.11 8.23
CA VAL A 69 -4.59 0.29 7.89
C VAL A 69 -3.61 -0.89 8.05
N ARG A 70 -3.68 -1.59 9.19
CA ARG A 70 -2.87 -2.79 9.43
C ARG A 70 -3.14 -3.88 8.42
N LYS A 71 -4.42 -4.09 8.07
CA LYS A 71 -4.80 -5.07 7.05
C LYS A 71 -4.17 -4.73 5.70
N ALA A 72 -4.26 -3.47 5.24
CA ALA A 72 -3.63 -3.07 3.98
C ALA A 72 -2.11 -3.22 4.00
N LYS A 73 -1.44 -2.86 5.11
CA LYS A 73 0.00 -3.09 5.28
C LYS A 73 0.35 -4.58 5.15
N ASN A 74 -0.41 -5.45 5.80
CA ASN A 74 -0.18 -6.90 5.73
C ASN A 74 -0.44 -7.47 4.33
N GLU A 75 -1.47 -6.97 3.63
CA GLU A 75 -1.75 -7.35 2.24
C GLU A 75 -0.62 -6.91 1.30
N LEU A 76 -0.06 -5.71 1.49
CA LEU A 76 1.11 -5.24 0.76
C LEU A 76 2.33 -6.15 1.01
N LEU A 77 2.62 -6.47 2.28
CA LEU A 77 3.72 -7.38 2.64
C LEU A 77 3.54 -8.77 2.00
N ALA A 78 2.31 -9.30 1.99
CA ALA A 78 2.00 -10.57 1.34
C ALA A 78 2.24 -10.51 -0.17
N ASP A 79 1.80 -9.44 -0.85
CA ASP A 79 2.05 -9.25 -2.29
C ASP A 79 3.56 -9.20 -2.60
N LEU A 80 4.36 -8.49 -1.79
CA LEU A 80 5.82 -8.43 -1.97
C LEU A 80 6.48 -9.80 -1.76
N GLN A 81 6.01 -10.56 -0.77
CA GLN A 81 6.49 -11.91 -0.50
C GLN A 81 6.12 -12.89 -1.62
N ASP A 82 4.91 -12.79 -2.17
CA ASP A 82 4.45 -13.59 -3.31
C ASP A 82 5.32 -13.32 -4.55
N VAL A 83 5.62 -12.05 -4.84
CA VAL A 83 6.52 -11.72 -5.96
C VAL A 83 7.92 -12.31 -5.73
N SER A 84 8.48 -12.17 -4.53
CA SER A 84 9.79 -12.76 -4.20
C SER A 84 9.82 -14.29 -4.36
N ALA A 85 8.74 -14.97 -4.00
CA ALA A 85 8.58 -16.40 -4.20
C ALA A 85 8.49 -16.76 -5.69
N LEU A 86 7.72 -16.01 -6.48
CA LEU A 86 7.59 -16.21 -7.93
C LEU A 86 8.90 -15.94 -8.68
N LEU A 87 9.68 -14.94 -8.26
CA LEU A 87 11.04 -14.68 -8.78
C LEU A 87 12.01 -15.83 -8.47
N SER A 88 11.76 -16.58 -7.40
CA SER A 88 12.61 -17.69 -6.94
C SER A 88 12.19 -19.06 -7.46
N ALA A 89 11.00 -19.15 -8.06
CA ALA A 89 10.51 -20.38 -8.63
C ALA A 89 11.33 -20.79 -9.88
N ARG A 90 11.41 -22.11 -10.12
CA ARG A 90 12.13 -22.67 -11.27
C ARG A 90 11.50 -22.32 -12.62
N LYS A 91 10.19 -22.06 -12.65
CA LYS A 91 9.45 -21.69 -13.86
C LYS A 91 9.34 -20.16 -13.97
N LYS A 92 9.18 -19.65 -15.19
CA LYS A 92 8.94 -18.22 -15.43
C LYS A 92 7.48 -17.89 -15.10
N HIS A 93 7.29 -16.95 -14.18
CA HIS A 93 5.97 -16.51 -13.71
C HIS A 93 5.69 -15.03 -14.03
N GLU A 94 6.29 -14.51 -15.10
CA GLU A 94 6.23 -13.09 -15.51
C GLU A 94 4.81 -12.54 -15.52
N LYS A 95 3.85 -13.25 -16.13
CA LYS A 95 2.43 -12.83 -16.16
C LYS A 95 1.81 -12.68 -14.77
N GLN A 96 2.14 -13.58 -13.85
CA GLN A 96 1.64 -13.54 -12.47
C GLN A 96 2.30 -12.40 -11.69
N ILE A 97 3.60 -12.21 -11.85
CA ILE A 97 4.33 -11.10 -11.24
C ILE A 97 3.75 -9.78 -11.73
N LEU A 98 3.64 -9.58 -13.05
CA LEU A 98 3.04 -8.37 -13.64
C LEU A 98 1.62 -8.11 -13.15
N SER A 99 0.80 -9.15 -12.97
CA SER A 99 -0.54 -9.03 -12.41
C SER A 99 -0.51 -8.46 -10.98
N ILE A 100 0.42 -8.93 -10.13
CA ILE A 100 0.59 -8.40 -8.77
C ILE A 100 1.11 -6.95 -8.82
N LEU A 101 2.13 -6.65 -9.63
CA LEU A 101 2.70 -5.31 -9.73
C LEU A 101 1.68 -4.28 -10.22
N ASN A 102 0.91 -4.61 -11.26
CA ASN A 102 -0.15 -3.74 -11.75
C ASN A 102 -1.20 -3.47 -10.67
N ARG A 103 -1.62 -4.51 -9.94
CA ARG A 103 -2.56 -4.35 -8.82
C ARG A 103 -2.00 -3.43 -7.72
N LEU A 104 -0.72 -3.56 -7.39
CA LEU A 104 -0.07 -2.70 -6.40
C LEU A 104 -0.06 -1.24 -6.86
N LEU A 105 0.25 -0.96 -8.13
CA LEU A 105 0.23 0.39 -8.69
C LEU A 105 -1.19 0.97 -8.74
N ASP A 106 -2.16 0.21 -9.24
CA ASP A 106 -3.56 0.65 -9.40
C ASP A 106 -4.24 0.98 -8.06
N THR A 107 -3.87 0.24 -7.01
CA THR A 107 -4.42 0.40 -5.66
C THR A 107 -3.61 1.34 -4.78
N ASP A 108 -2.58 1.98 -5.34
CA ASP A 108 -1.64 2.82 -4.60
C ASP A 108 -1.08 2.08 -3.37
N LEU A 109 -0.45 0.93 -3.62
CA LEU A 109 0.09 0.01 -2.62
C LEU A 109 -0.94 -0.43 -1.57
N ARG A 110 -2.19 -0.70 -2.00
CA ARG A 110 -3.36 -1.04 -1.15
C ARG A 110 -3.92 0.12 -0.33
N PHE A 111 -3.35 1.33 -0.38
CA PHE A 111 -3.79 2.46 0.44
C PHE A 111 -5.04 3.16 -0.10
N LYS A 112 -5.21 3.26 -1.43
CA LYS A 112 -6.36 3.96 -2.04
C LYS A 112 -7.72 3.37 -1.66
N PRO A 113 -7.95 2.04 -1.64
CA PRO A 113 -9.22 1.47 -1.19
C PRO A 113 -9.51 1.72 0.29
N VAL A 114 -8.48 1.74 1.14
CA VAL A 114 -8.63 2.05 2.57
C VAL A 114 -8.98 3.51 2.76
N GLN A 115 -8.26 4.42 2.11
CA GLN A 115 -8.56 5.85 2.16
C GLN A 115 -9.98 6.15 1.69
N LYS A 116 -10.44 5.53 0.59
CA LYS A 116 -11.83 5.69 0.10
C LYS A 116 -12.87 5.26 1.14
N LYS A 117 -12.62 4.19 1.89
CA LYS A 117 -13.52 3.74 2.96
C LYS A 117 -13.48 4.68 4.16
N ILE A 118 -12.31 5.20 4.50
CA ILE A 118 -12.13 6.21 5.54
C ILE A 118 -12.90 7.49 5.19
N ASP A 119 -12.70 8.02 3.98
CA ASP A 119 -13.35 9.24 3.50
C ASP A 119 -14.88 9.08 3.36
N GLY A 120 -15.34 7.85 3.13
CA GLY A 120 -16.76 7.50 3.06
C GLY A 120 -17.47 7.57 4.42
N TRP A 121 -16.75 7.60 5.53
CA TRP A 121 -17.35 7.81 6.85
C TRP A 121 -17.63 9.30 7.08
N LYS A 122 -18.75 9.73 6.52
CA LYS A 122 -19.44 10.95 6.96
C LYS A 122 -20.16 10.62 8.26
N ASP A 123 -20.09 11.52 9.23
CA ASP A 123 -21.01 11.50 10.37
C ASP A 123 -22.43 11.36 9.80
N GLY A 124 -23.19 10.36 10.25
CA GLY A 124 -24.61 10.16 9.88
C GLY A 124 -25.53 11.28 10.37
N ASN A 125 -24.97 12.43 10.75
CA ASN A 125 -25.65 13.61 11.23
C ASN A 125 -25.50 14.72 10.19
N THR A 126 -26.48 14.81 9.29
CA THR A 126 -26.66 15.89 8.30
C THR A 126 -26.67 17.30 8.92
N ARG A 127 -26.74 17.43 10.25
CA ARG A 127 -26.63 18.68 11.01
C ARG A 127 -25.24 19.33 11.02
N ASN A 128 -24.18 18.62 10.60
CA ASN A 128 -22.80 19.14 10.62
C ASN A 128 -22.21 19.45 9.23
N ALA A 129 -23.02 19.49 8.17
CA ALA A 129 -22.56 19.70 6.79
C ALA A 129 -21.75 21.01 6.55
N ASN A 130 -21.89 21.99 7.46
CA ASN A 130 -21.18 23.28 7.40
C ASN A 130 -19.93 23.36 8.31
N LYS A 131 -19.50 22.27 8.95
CA LYS A 131 -18.29 22.26 9.79
C LYS A 131 -17.08 21.78 8.98
N GLU A 132 -15.97 22.51 9.09
CA GLU A 132 -14.71 22.06 8.52
C GLU A 132 -14.26 20.74 9.16
N PRO A 133 -13.90 19.73 8.35
CA PRO A 133 -13.37 18.48 8.87
C PRO A 133 -12.03 18.72 9.57
N LYS A 134 -11.89 18.19 10.79
CA LYS A 134 -10.60 18.14 11.47
C LYS A 134 -9.79 16.99 10.88
N ARG A 135 -8.48 17.21 10.70
CA ARG A 135 -7.54 16.20 10.18
C ARG A 135 -6.73 15.59 11.31
N LYS A 136 -6.65 14.26 11.35
CA LYS A 136 -5.75 13.54 12.25
C LYS A 136 -4.97 12.53 11.44
N LEU A 137 -3.66 12.52 11.68
CA LEU A 137 -2.78 11.52 11.13
C LEU A 137 -2.91 10.25 11.98
N LEU A 138 -3.42 9.17 11.38
CA LEU A 138 -3.32 7.85 11.98
C LEU A 138 -1.97 7.27 11.67
N SER A 139 -1.41 6.51 12.61
CA SER A 139 -0.19 5.74 12.42
C SER A 139 -0.44 4.30 12.85
N ALA A 140 -0.09 3.32 12.02
CA ALA A 140 0.02 1.94 12.45
C ALA A 140 1.48 1.48 12.28
N LYS A 141 2.04 0.96 13.38
CA LYS A 141 3.20 0.07 13.34
C LYS A 141 2.75 -1.28 12.83
#